data_AF-A0AAI9ZD45-F1
#
_entry.id   AF-A0AAI9ZD45-F1
#
_cell.length_a   1.000
_cell.length_b   1.000
_cell.length_c   1.000
_cell.angle_alpha   90.00
_cell.angle_beta   90.00
_cell.angle_gamma   90.00
#
_symmetry.space_group_name_H-M   'P 1'
#
loop_
_entity.id
_entity.type
_entity.pdbx_description
1 polymer ?
#
loop_
_entity_poly.entity_id
_entity_poly.type
_entity_poly.pdbx_seq_one_letter_code
_entity_poly.pdbx_strand_id
1 'polypeptide(L)'
;MGPAAHPLPPSSSLPPLRTLAQLTEADIAAALQNLSIIYCPLAVSVAFQLTPETQKFAHHDSSLADSGYVSETDDDHEEIDGLDHHIAALKVDVFERNCAERWLTGFIARAEALSCFESEDACQHALDQASCVLDSFFAAPPDDDASAEKDQDYTRDFAFQLSLLGPPSASVPVTVRLNDRLAGTNSADSDDVGLQSWGASIVLSEIMCASPERFGLSQPRLSVSPRIIELGAGTGLVSLMLGKMLPHLGASSPTIVATDYHPAVLENLRANVALNFPTAQPTHVVQTASLDWAAPVLDAPLHVPADIIIATDVIYAPEHALWLRDCATCLLADSGVFWLLVTVRRNGRFNGVSDSVESAFTASDSPNRSDGKRLAILESEELQKRSGVGRGDESGYKLLRIGWA
;
A
#
# COMPACT_ATOMS: atom_id res chain seq x y z
N MET A 1 37.76 6.08 4.68
CA MET A 1 37.24 7.46 4.62
C MET A 1 36.99 7.85 3.17
N GLY A 2 35.77 7.59 2.67
CA GLY A 2 35.19 8.40 1.61
C GLY A 2 34.28 9.46 2.27
N PRO A 3 34.03 10.62 1.64
CA PRO A 3 33.24 11.67 2.28
C PRO A 3 31.76 11.30 2.32
N ALA A 4 31.14 11.41 3.50
CA ALA A 4 29.71 11.63 3.57
C ALA A 4 29.43 13.03 3.03
N ALA A 5 28.95 13.12 1.78
CA ALA A 5 28.62 14.39 1.17
C ALA A 5 27.27 14.88 1.72
N HIS A 6 27.32 15.79 2.70
CA HIS A 6 26.12 16.50 3.17
C HIS A 6 25.39 17.13 1.98
N PRO A 7 24.05 17.05 1.91
CA PRO A 7 23.30 17.64 0.80
C PRO A 7 23.53 19.14 0.75
N LEU A 8 23.78 19.65 -0.46
CA LEU A 8 24.16 21.04 -0.67
C LEU A 8 22.91 21.93 -0.77
N PRO A 9 22.94 23.16 -0.20
CA PRO A 9 21.83 24.10 -0.31
C PRO A 9 21.40 24.30 -1.79
N PRO A 10 20.09 24.22 -2.13
CA PRO A 10 19.56 24.44 -3.47
C PRO A 10 20.15 25.65 -4.23
N SER A 11 20.38 26.77 -3.55
CA SER A 11 20.98 28.00 -4.11
C SER A 11 22.43 27.83 -4.58
N SER A 12 23.12 26.81 -4.07
CA SER A 12 24.51 26.45 -4.39
C SER A 12 24.65 25.21 -5.28
N SER A 13 23.68 24.28 -5.22
CA SER A 13 23.72 23.01 -5.94
C SER A 13 22.99 23.03 -7.28
N LEU A 14 21.98 23.87 -7.45
CA LEU A 14 21.13 23.82 -8.64
C LEU A 14 21.73 24.59 -9.83
N PRO A 15 21.86 23.95 -11.01
CA PRO A 15 22.40 24.60 -12.20
C PRO A 15 21.46 25.71 -12.70
N PRO A 16 21.96 26.87 -13.16
CA PRO A 16 21.12 27.97 -13.58
C PRO A 16 20.12 27.57 -14.69
N LEU A 17 18.84 27.94 -14.54
CA LEU A 17 17.78 27.54 -15.49
C LEU A 17 18.04 27.91 -16.97
N ARG A 18 18.95 28.85 -17.25
CA ARG A 18 19.38 29.23 -18.61
C ARG A 18 20.38 28.24 -19.24
N THR A 19 20.99 27.33 -18.48
CA THR A 19 21.98 26.36 -18.96
C THR A 19 21.45 24.92 -19.02
N LEU A 20 20.15 24.66 -18.77
CA LEU A 20 19.59 23.29 -18.79
C LEU A 20 19.89 22.56 -20.11
N ALA A 21 19.80 23.24 -21.26
CA ALA A 21 20.12 22.68 -22.58
C ALA A 21 21.64 22.48 -22.84
N GLN A 22 22.47 22.59 -21.81
CA GLN A 22 23.93 22.37 -21.82
C GLN A 22 24.35 21.34 -20.75
N LEU A 23 23.39 20.78 -19.99
CA LEU A 23 23.61 19.75 -18.99
C LEU A 23 23.56 18.35 -19.60
N THR A 24 24.13 17.38 -18.90
CA THR A 24 23.89 15.95 -19.13
C THR A 24 22.70 15.45 -18.31
N GLU A 25 22.16 14.29 -18.68
CA GLU A 25 21.17 13.57 -17.86
C GLU A 25 21.66 13.35 -16.42
N ALA A 26 22.96 13.04 -16.23
CA ALA A 26 23.56 12.83 -14.92
C ALA A 26 23.59 14.09 -14.05
N ASP A 27 23.79 15.29 -14.63
CA ASP A 27 23.74 16.55 -13.90
C ASP A 27 22.32 16.85 -13.40
N ILE A 28 21.31 16.52 -14.22
CA ILE A 28 19.89 16.70 -13.88
C ILE A 28 19.48 15.69 -12.79
N ALA A 29 19.87 14.42 -12.94
CA ALA A 29 19.64 13.38 -11.94
C ALA A 29 20.29 13.73 -10.59
N ALA A 30 21.53 14.23 -10.59
CA ALA A 30 22.21 14.66 -9.36
C ALA A 30 21.52 15.86 -8.68
N ALA A 31 21.05 16.84 -9.46
CA ALA A 31 20.28 17.97 -8.94
C ALA A 31 18.96 17.53 -8.30
N LEU A 32 18.22 16.64 -8.97
CA LEU A 32 16.96 16.07 -8.45
C LEU A 32 17.20 15.18 -7.22
N GLN A 33 18.24 14.34 -7.23
CA GLN A 33 18.64 13.50 -6.08
C GLN A 33 18.93 14.35 -4.83
N ASN A 34 19.70 15.44 -4.98
CA ASN A 34 20.01 16.35 -3.87
C ASN A 34 18.73 16.99 -3.29
N LEU A 35 17.78 17.37 -4.15
CA LEU A 35 16.47 17.87 -3.70
C LEU A 35 15.62 16.78 -3.03
N SER A 36 15.60 15.55 -3.55
CA SER A 36 14.90 14.43 -2.93
C SER A 36 15.45 14.08 -1.53
N ILE A 37 16.76 14.20 -1.31
CA ILE A 37 17.38 14.00 0.02
C ILE A 37 16.91 15.07 1.01
N ILE A 38 16.85 16.34 0.59
CA ILE A 38 16.43 17.44 1.47
C ILE A 38 14.93 17.35 1.77
N TYR A 39 14.09 17.14 0.77
CA TYR A 39 12.64 17.37 0.87
C TYR A 39 11.77 16.09 0.86
N CYS A 40 12.32 14.93 0.52
CA CYS A 40 11.58 13.66 0.43
C CYS A 40 12.25 12.44 1.11
N PRO A 41 12.86 12.55 2.31
CA PRO A 41 13.46 11.39 2.99
C PRO A 41 12.40 10.38 3.47
N LEU A 42 12.68 9.10 3.27
CA LEU A 42 11.89 7.98 3.81
C LEU A 42 12.43 7.56 5.18
N ALA A 43 11.54 7.19 6.10
CA ALA A 43 11.89 6.77 7.46
C ALA A 43 12.58 5.40 7.53
N VAL A 44 13.39 5.20 8.58
CA VAL A 44 14.09 3.95 8.91
C VAL A 44 13.40 3.29 10.11
N SER A 45 12.84 2.10 9.92
CA SER A 45 12.31 1.25 11.00
C SER A 45 13.30 0.14 11.37
N VAL A 46 13.20 -0.37 12.60
CA VAL A 46 14.35 -0.92 13.35
C VAL A 46 14.08 -2.31 13.93
N ALA A 47 14.82 -3.34 13.50
CA ALA A 47 14.77 -4.70 14.08
C ALA A 47 16.04 -5.56 13.78
N PHE A 48 16.21 -6.64 14.57
CA PHE A 48 17.16 -7.77 14.37
C PHE A 48 18.68 -7.60 14.64
N GLN A 49 18.96 -7.15 15.86
CA GLN A 49 20.18 -7.33 16.67
C GLN A 49 20.64 -8.72 17.17
N LEU A 50 20.92 -9.78 16.38
CA LEU A 50 21.54 -11.03 16.95
C LEU A 50 22.40 -11.90 15.98
N THR A 51 23.65 -12.20 16.36
CA THR A 51 24.46 -13.37 15.92
C THR A 51 25.30 -13.90 17.11
N PRO A 52 25.66 -15.20 17.21
CA PRO A 52 26.85 -15.81 16.55
C PRO A 52 26.63 -17.31 16.19
N GLU A 53 27.56 -18.17 15.73
CA GLU A 53 28.96 -18.05 15.25
C GLU A 53 29.14 -18.99 14.02
N THR A 54 30.36 -19.33 13.59
CA THR A 54 30.71 -19.39 12.16
C THR A 54 31.25 -20.72 11.60
N GLN A 55 31.28 -20.81 10.27
CA GLN A 55 32.24 -21.63 9.52
C GLN A 55 32.65 -20.91 8.21
N LYS A 56 33.93 -21.01 7.83
CA LYS A 56 34.54 -20.21 6.74
C LYS A 56 35.06 -21.07 5.60
N PHE A 57 34.83 -20.60 4.37
CA PHE A 57 35.80 -20.71 3.26
C PHE A 57 35.79 -19.38 2.48
N ALA A 58 36.94 -19.03 1.88
CA ALA A 58 37.19 -17.76 1.19
C ALA A 58 37.49 -18.02 -0.31
N HIS A 59 37.52 -17.04 -1.22
CA HIS A 59 37.38 -15.57 -1.15
C HIS A 59 36.23 -15.12 -2.10
N HIS A 60 35.83 -13.85 -2.22
CA HIS A 60 36.54 -12.61 -1.95
C HIS A 60 35.66 -11.52 -1.30
N ASP A 61 36.05 -10.26 -1.45
CA ASP A 61 35.71 -9.13 -0.59
C ASP A 61 35.19 -7.94 -1.45
N SER A 62 34.45 -6.95 -0.95
CA SER A 62 34.30 -6.52 0.44
C SER A 62 32.86 -6.34 0.94
N SER A 63 32.51 -7.11 1.99
CA SER A 63 31.60 -6.79 3.11
C SER A 63 30.20 -6.21 2.84
N LEU A 64 29.18 -6.98 3.21
CA LEU A 64 27.80 -6.56 3.46
C LEU A 64 27.54 -6.32 4.97
N ALA A 65 26.46 -5.57 5.25
CA ALA A 65 25.63 -5.54 6.46
C ALA A 65 26.24 -5.09 7.81
N ASP A 66 25.63 -4.05 8.39
CA ASP A 66 24.87 -4.15 9.65
C ASP A 66 23.98 -2.89 9.84
N SER A 67 22.74 -3.07 10.28
CA SER A 67 21.97 -2.06 11.05
C SER A 67 20.68 -2.67 11.65
N GLY A 68 20.79 -3.75 12.41
CA GLY A 68 19.93 -3.85 13.61
C GLY A 68 20.48 -2.85 14.63
N TYR A 69 19.65 -2.06 15.32
CA TYR A 69 19.36 -2.32 16.73
C TYR A 69 18.19 -1.47 17.24
N VAL A 70 17.29 -2.11 17.98
CA VAL A 70 16.41 -1.41 18.94
C VAL A 70 17.27 -0.73 19.99
N SER A 71 16.81 0.41 20.50
CA SER A 71 17.46 1.22 21.54
C SER A 71 18.05 0.41 22.71
N GLU A 72 19.31 0.70 23.02
CA GLU A 72 19.84 0.63 24.39
C GLU A 72 20.46 2.01 24.73
N THR A 73 20.53 2.34 26.02
CA THR A 73 20.69 3.73 26.50
C THR A 73 22.11 4.12 26.95
N ASP A 74 22.33 5.43 26.94
CA ASP A 74 23.38 6.21 27.63
C ASP A 74 24.77 6.32 26.96
N ASP A 75 25.28 7.57 27.02
CA ASP A 75 26.67 8.04 26.91
C ASP A 75 27.53 7.67 25.66
N ASP A 76 27.35 8.42 24.56
CA ASP A 76 28.38 9.35 24.03
C ASP A 76 27.87 10.09 22.77
N HIS A 77 27.39 11.33 22.93
CA HIS A 77 26.95 12.21 21.82
C HIS A 77 28.08 13.14 21.35
N GLU A 78 28.29 13.31 20.02
CA GLU A 78 28.57 14.63 19.41
C GLU A 78 28.51 14.70 17.87
N GLU A 79 28.80 13.63 17.10
CA GLU A 79 28.94 13.75 15.61
C GLU A 79 27.68 13.47 14.76
N ILE A 80 26.76 12.59 15.15
CA ILE A 80 25.63 12.18 14.28
C ILE A 80 24.56 13.29 14.11
N ASP A 81 24.31 14.07 15.17
CA ASP A 81 23.30 15.13 15.24
C ASP A 81 23.46 16.19 14.13
N GLY A 82 24.70 16.46 13.69
CA GLY A 82 25.02 17.50 12.72
C GLY A 82 24.48 17.27 11.30
N LEU A 83 24.27 16.01 10.87
CA LEU A 83 23.74 15.73 9.53
C LEU A 83 22.23 15.99 9.46
N ASP A 84 21.48 15.46 10.42
CA ASP A 84 20.03 15.64 10.47
C ASP A 84 19.66 17.09 10.81
N HIS A 85 20.42 17.76 11.66
CA HIS A 85 20.26 19.19 11.93
C HIS A 85 20.45 20.05 10.66
N HIS A 86 21.46 19.74 9.83
CA HIS A 86 21.69 20.44 8.55
C HIS A 86 20.57 20.20 7.54
N ILE A 87 20.04 18.97 7.44
CA ILE A 87 18.89 18.65 6.59
C ILE A 87 17.61 19.33 7.10
N ALA A 88 17.38 19.33 8.42
CA ALA A 88 16.25 20.03 9.04
C ALA A 88 16.31 21.54 8.78
N ALA A 89 17.48 22.17 8.91
CA ALA A 89 17.69 23.58 8.59
C ALA A 89 17.35 23.90 7.12
N LEU A 90 17.81 23.07 6.17
CA LEU A 90 17.50 23.25 4.74
C LEU A 90 16.01 23.05 4.40
N LYS A 91 15.28 22.20 5.12
CA LYS A 91 13.83 22.02 4.94
C LYS A 91 13.02 23.26 5.31
N VAL A 92 13.41 23.95 6.39
CA VAL A 92 12.69 25.13 6.91
C VAL A 92 13.17 26.45 6.32
N ASP A 93 14.29 26.47 5.61
CA ASP A 93 14.80 27.68 4.95
C ASP A 93 13.90 28.08 3.77
N VAL A 94 13.18 29.19 3.96
CA VAL A 94 12.24 29.75 2.99
C VAL A 94 12.95 30.23 1.70
N PHE A 95 14.20 30.69 1.78
CA PHE A 95 14.97 31.12 0.60
C PHE A 95 15.40 29.91 -0.24
N GLU A 96 15.91 28.86 0.40
CA GLU A 96 16.31 27.61 -0.27
C GLU A 96 15.12 26.87 -0.88
N ARG A 97 13.97 26.84 -0.19
CA ARG A 97 12.70 26.32 -0.74
C ARG A 97 12.23 27.13 -1.96
N ASN A 98 12.27 28.47 -1.89
CA ASN A 98 11.97 29.34 -3.04
C ASN A 98 12.94 29.12 -4.22
N CYS A 99 14.22 28.84 -3.95
CA CYS A 99 15.20 28.48 -4.97
C CYS A 99 14.86 27.14 -5.64
N ALA A 100 14.51 26.12 -4.85
CA ALA A 100 14.09 24.82 -5.37
C ALA A 100 12.77 24.89 -6.16
N GLU A 101 11.72 25.55 -5.64
CA GLU A 101 10.40 25.66 -6.29
C GLU A 101 10.49 26.30 -7.68
N ARG A 102 11.22 27.42 -7.75
CA ARG A 102 11.47 28.14 -9.00
C ARG A 102 12.29 27.32 -9.99
N TRP A 103 13.21 26.48 -9.49
CA TRP A 103 14.00 25.60 -10.35
C TRP A 103 13.17 24.44 -10.90
N LEU A 104 12.45 23.72 -10.04
CA LEU A 104 11.59 22.59 -10.41
C LEU A 104 10.50 23.00 -11.40
N THR A 105 9.74 24.06 -11.08
CA THR A 105 8.73 24.62 -11.99
C THR A 105 9.35 25.04 -13.33
N GLY A 106 10.55 25.65 -13.28
CA GLY A 106 11.29 26.07 -14.47
C GLY A 106 11.92 24.92 -15.27
N PHE A 107 12.16 23.76 -14.66
CA PHE A 107 12.64 22.54 -15.29
C PHE A 107 11.47 21.80 -15.96
N ILE A 108 10.41 21.50 -15.20
CA ILE A 108 9.20 20.81 -15.66
C ILE A 108 8.63 21.48 -16.92
N ALA A 109 8.49 22.81 -16.90
CA ALA A 109 7.96 23.58 -18.04
C ALA A 109 8.82 23.55 -19.33
N ARG A 110 9.97 22.86 -19.34
CA ARG A 110 10.91 22.80 -20.48
C ARG A 110 11.58 21.43 -20.69
N ALA A 111 11.33 20.42 -19.86
CA ALA A 111 12.03 19.13 -19.91
C ALA A 111 11.86 18.42 -21.28
N GLU A 112 10.64 18.41 -21.83
CA GLU A 112 10.32 17.89 -23.17
C GLU A 112 11.14 18.52 -24.31
N ALA A 113 11.71 19.71 -24.10
CA ALA A 113 12.54 20.43 -25.07
C ALA A 113 14.06 20.25 -24.85
N LEU A 114 14.48 19.41 -23.90
CA LEU A 114 15.89 19.14 -23.60
C LEU A 114 16.38 17.89 -24.35
N SER A 115 17.37 18.07 -25.24
CA SER A 115 18.01 16.98 -25.99
C SER A 115 19.14 16.28 -25.20
N CYS A 116 19.07 16.25 -23.87
CA CYS A 116 20.11 15.71 -22.99
C CYS A 116 19.79 14.32 -22.42
N PHE A 117 18.55 13.86 -22.56
CA PHE A 117 18.09 12.55 -22.10
C PHE A 117 18.38 11.46 -23.15
N GLU A 118 18.73 10.25 -22.69
CA GLU A 118 18.99 9.12 -23.59
C GLU A 118 17.72 8.48 -24.15
N SER A 119 16.57 8.67 -23.49
CA SER A 119 15.25 8.19 -23.94
C SER A 119 14.08 9.07 -23.46
N GLU A 120 12.90 8.87 -24.06
CA GLU A 120 11.64 9.47 -23.58
C GLU A 120 11.30 8.98 -22.16
N ASP A 121 11.57 7.71 -21.83
CA ASP A 121 11.39 7.16 -20.48
C ASP A 121 12.27 7.85 -19.43
N ALA A 122 13.52 8.19 -19.77
CA ALA A 122 14.44 8.90 -18.88
C ALA A 122 14.00 10.36 -18.62
N CYS A 123 13.49 11.03 -19.66
CA CYS A 123 12.85 12.34 -19.53
C CYS A 123 11.60 12.28 -18.62
N GLN A 124 10.75 11.28 -18.80
CA GLN A 124 9.56 11.07 -17.96
C GLN A 124 9.94 10.78 -16.51
N HIS A 125 10.93 9.93 -16.26
CA HIS A 125 11.42 9.65 -14.89
C HIS A 125 11.93 10.92 -14.18
N ALA A 126 12.66 11.78 -14.90
CA ALA A 126 13.12 13.07 -14.36
C ALA A 126 11.95 14.05 -14.10
N LEU A 127 10.92 14.05 -14.96
CA LEU A 127 9.68 14.81 -14.75
C LEU A 127 8.89 14.31 -13.53
N ASP A 128 8.76 13.01 -13.35
CA ASP A 128 8.06 12.37 -12.23
C ASP A 128 8.78 12.69 -10.90
N GLN A 129 10.11 12.57 -10.86
CA GLN A 129 10.91 12.93 -9.69
C GLN A 129 10.83 14.43 -9.38
N ALA A 130 10.89 15.30 -10.39
CA ALA A 130 10.74 16.74 -10.21
C ALA A 130 9.35 17.13 -9.66
N SER A 131 8.31 16.46 -10.16
CA SER A 131 6.93 16.69 -9.73
C SER A 131 6.72 16.22 -8.29
N CYS A 132 7.22 15.03 -7.92
CA CYS A 132 7.14 14.50 -6.57
C CYS A 132 7.83 15.41 -5.53
N VAL A 133 9.00 15.99 -5.85
CA VAL A 133 9.65 16.98 -4.98
C VAL A 133 8.84 18.27 -4.92
N LEU A 134 8.27 18.75 -6.04
CA LEU A 134 7.48 19.98 -6.06
C LEU A 134 6.18 19.84 -5.24
N ASP A 135 5.51 18.69 -5.32
CA ASP A 135 4.32 18.35 -4.52
C ASP A 135 4.62 18.37 -3.01
N SER A 136 5.84 17.99 -2.59
CA SER A 136 6.26 18.07 -1.19
C SER A 136 6.26 19.50 -0.63
N PHE A 137 6.29 20.53 -1.48
CA PHE A 137 6.19 21.93 -1.05
C PHE A 137 4.74 22.40 -0.86
N PHE A 138 3.76 21.62 -1.30
CA PHE A 138 2.33 21.90 -1.17
C PHE A 138 1.61 20.92 -0.23
N ALA A 139 2.29 19.84 0.20
CA ALA A 139 1.99 19.21 1.48
C ALA A 139 2.09 20.26 2.60
N ALA A 140 1.03 20.37 3.41
CA ALA A 140 0.98 21.38 4.46
C ALA A 140 2.02 21.07 5.56
N PRO A 141 2.73 22.08 6.08
CA PRO A 141 3.55 21.89 7.29
C PRO A 141 2.63 21.57 8.49
N PRO A 142 3.14 20.84 9.50
CA PRO A 142 2.51 20.80 10.81
C PRO A 142 2.72 22.17 11.47
N ASP A 143 1.77 23.09 11.31
CA ASP A 143 1.80 24.40 11.96
C ASP A 143 1.62 24.25 13.48
N ASP A 144 2.70 24.54 14.20
CA ASP A 144 2.81 24.49 15.65
C ASP A 144 2.11 25.71 16.29
N ASP A 145 0.77 25.73 16.29
CA ASP A 145 0.01 26.66 17.13
C ASP A 145 -1.34 26.10 17.61
N ALA A 146 -1.63 26.28 18.90
CA ALA A 146 -2.63 25.50 19.62
C ALA A 146 -4.06 26.04 19.48
N SER A 147 -4.69 25.87 18.31
CA SER A 147 -6.12 26.20 18.13
C SER A 147 -6.93 25.20 17.29
N ALA A 148 -7.67 24.36 18.01
CA ALA A 148 -8.79 23.52 17.57
C ALA A 148 -8.50 22.39 16.55
N GLU A 149 -8.72 21.17 17.04
CA GLU A 149 -8.92 19.91 16.30
C GLU A 149 -9.57 20.12 14.92
N LYS A 150 -8.74 20.07 13.88
CA LYS A 150 -9.15 19.68 12.53
C LYS A 150 -8.23 18.58 12.04
N ASP A 151 -8.52 17.39 12.54
CA ASP A 151 -8.39 16.18 11.76
C ASP A 151 -8.96 16.47 10.36
N GLN A 152 -8.10 16.54 9.34
CA GLN A 152 -8.55 16.78 7.97
C GLN A 152 -9.08 15.45 7.44
N ASP A 153 -10.33 15.13 7.79
CA ASP A 153 -11.10 13.99 7.28
C ASP A 153 -11.26 14.13 5.76
N TYR A 154 -10.21 13.75 5.03
CA TYR A 154 -10.17 13.67 3.58
C TYR A 154 -11.15 12.58 3.14
N THR A 155 -12.40 13.02 2.96
CA THR A 155 -13.52 12.14 2.67
C THR A 155 -13.56 11.90 1.17
N ARG A 156 -13.31 10.66 0.74
CA ARG A 156 -13.37 10.25 -0.67
C ARG A 156 -14.65 9.47 -0.95
N ASP A 157 -15.39 9.91 -1.96
CA ASP A 157 -16.56 9.21 -2.51
C ASP A 157 -16.13 8.32 -3.70
N PHE A 158 -16.46 7.04 -3.62
CA PHE A 158 -16.31 6.06 -4.69
C PHE A 158 -17.69 5.65 -5.23
N ALA A 159 -17.78 5.37 -6.53
CA ALA A 159 -19.01 4.93 -7.18
C ALA A 159 -18.69 3.84 -8.22
N PHE A 160 -19.17 2.62 -7.98
CA PHE A 160 -19.01 1.47 -8.85
C PHE A 160 -20.35 1.13 -9.52
N GLN A 161 -20.32 0.61 -10.75
CA GLN A 161 -21.53 0.24 -11.49
C GLN A 161 -21.75 -1.27 -11.40
N LEU A 162 -22.73 -1.69 -10.60
CA LEU A 162 -23.09 -3.09 -10.43
C LEU A 162 -23.87 -3.60 -11.63
N SER A 163 -23.34 -4.58 -12.35
CA SER A 163 -24.05 -5.34 -13.39
C SER A 163 -25.04 -6.32 -12.76
N LEU A 164 -26.33 -6.20 -13.06
CA LEU A 164 -27.35 -7.18 -12.64
C LEU A 164 -27.68 -8.17 -13.75
N LEU A 165 -27.73 -9.46 -13.39
CA LEU A 165 -28.09 -10.55 -14.30
C LEU A 165 -29.62 -10.61 -14.50
N GLY A 166 -30.10 -10.04 -15.60
CA GLY A 166 -31.48 -10.20 -16.07
C GLY A 166 -31.80 -9.23 -17.22
N PRO A 167 -32.73 -9.57 -18.14
CA PRO A 167 -33.17 -8.65 -19.18
C PRO A 167 -34.29 -7.70 -18.68
N PRO A 168 -34.23 -6.39 -18.98
CA PRO A 168 -33.12 -5.65 -19.60
C PRO A 168 -31.95 -5.50 -18.61
N SER A 169 -30.72 -5.55 -19.12
CA SER A 169 -29.49 -5.45 -18.31
C SER A 169 -29.47 -4.17 -17.49
N ALA A 170 -29.81 -4.28 -16.21
CA ALA A 170 -29.85 -3.16 -15.29
C ALA A 170 -28.46 -2.94 -14.66
N SER A 171 -28.08 -1.68 -14.50
CA SER A 171 -26.93 -1.31 -13.68
C SER A 171 -27.39 -0.48 -12.48
N VAL A 172 -26.78 -0.73 -11.32
CA VAL A 172 -27.09 -0.03 -10.06
C VAL A 172 -25.79 0.61 -9.52
N PRO A 173 -25.78 1.91 -9.20
CA PRO A 173 -24.60 2.54 -8.62
C PRO A 173 -24.42 2.11 -7.15
N VAL A 174 -23.32 1.42 -6.87
CA VAL A 174 -22.86 1.09 -5.51
C VAL A 174 -21.88 2.18 -5.08
N THR A 175 -22.30 3.05 -4.15
CA THR A 175 -21.49 4.17 -3.66
C THR A 175 -20.92 3.89 -2.27
N VAL A 176 -19.64 4.21 -2.06
CA VAL A 176 -18.92 4.03 -0.79
C VAL A 176 -18.22 5.35 -0.45
N ARG A 177 -18.34 5.79 0.81
CA ARG A 177 -17.70 7.01 1.31
C ARG A 177 -16.69 6.66 2.40
N LEU A 178 -15.44 7.07 2.26
CA LEU A 178 -14.36 6.73 3.19
C LEU A 178 -13.63 7.96 3.70
N ASN A 179 -13.29 7.94 4.99
CA ASN A 179 -12.19 8.73 5.54
C ASN A 179 -10.89 8.09 5.04
N ASP A 180 -10.29 8.73 4.03
CA ASP A 180 -9.20 8.20 3.22
C ASP A 180 -7.91 8.99 3.53
N ARG A 181 -7.54 8.95 4.82
CA ARG A 181 -6.51 9.79 5.45
C ARG A 181 -5.14 9.55 4.78
N LEU A 182 -4.30 10.58 4.72
CA LEU A 182 -2.93 10.40 4.22
C LEU A 182 -2.12 9.56 5.20
N ALA A 183 -1.74 8.35 4.75
CA ALA A 183 -0.78 7.50 5.43
C ALA A 183 0.58 8.19 5.58
N GLY A 184 1.26 7.98 6.71
CA GLY A 184 2.60 8.53 6.98
C GLY A 184 2.62 10.03 7.33
N THR A 185 1.49 10.62 7.71
CA THR A 185 1.42 11.99 8.27
C THR A 185 1.98 12.07 9.69
N ASN A 186 1.80 11.01 10.49
CA ASN A 186 2.50 10.82 11.76
C ASN A 186 3.82 10.09 11.50
N SER A 187 4.94 10.70 11.87
CA SER A 187 6.28 10.10 11.74
C SER A 187 6.62 9.06 12.82
N ALA A 188 5.71 8.79 13.75
CA ALA A 188 5.90 7.86 14.86
C ALA A 188 5.63 6.40 14.49
N ASP A 189 4.62 6.13 13.65
CA ASP A 189 4.12 4.79 13.37
C ASP A 189 4.22 4.50 11.86
N SER A 190 5.18 3.65 11.45
CA SER A 190 5.41 3.30 10.04
C SER A 190 4.27 2.50 9.40
N ASP A 191 3.35 2.00 10.22
CA ASP A 191 2.44 0.91 9.88
C ASP A 191 1.01 1.40 9.58
N ASP A 192 0.77 2.71 9.71
CA ASP A 192 -0.48 3.41 9.37
C ASP A 192 -0.76 3.50 7.84
N VAL A 193 -0.08 2.68 7.03
CA VAL A 193 -0.28 2.56 5.57
C VAL A 193 -1.68 2.06 5.18
N GLY A 194 -2.41 1.45 6.11
CA GLY A 194 -3.81 1.04 5.93
C GLY A 194 -4.82 2.20 6.00
N LEU A 195 -4.41 3.41 6.38
CA LEU A 195 -5.30 4.58 6.46
C LEU A 195 -5.72 5.15 5.09
N GLN A 196 -5.02 4.75 4.01
CA GLN A 196 -5.31 5.14 2.63
C GLN A 196 -5.77 3.97 1.76
N SER A 197 -6.67 4.24 0.82
CA SER A 197 -7.22 3.28 -0.14
C SER A 197 -6.29 3.10 -1.35
N TRP A 198 -5.71 1.90 -1.49
CA TRP A 198 -4.74 1.57 -2.53
C TRP A 198 -5.38 1.23 -3.89
N GLY A 199 -4.60 1.35 -4.98
CA GLY A 199 -5.09 1.14 -6.35
C GLY A 199 -5.78 -0.21 -6.56
N ALA A 200 -5.25 -1.27 -5.93
CA ALA A 200 -5.80 -2.61 -6.00
C ALA A 200 -7.23 -2.72 -5.44
N SER A 201 -7.56 -2.09 -4.30
CA SER A 201 -8.91 -2.22 -3.72
C SER A 201 -9.97 -1.50 -4.56
N ILE A 202 -9.58 -0.41 -5.24
CA ILE A 202 -10.41 0.29 -6.23
C ILE A 202 -10.64 -0.61 -7.45
N VAL A 203 -9.57 -1.19 -8.01
CA VAL A 203 -9.64 -2.08 -9.18
C VAL A 203 -10.46 -3.34 -8.88
N LEU A 204 -10.27 -3.99 -7.73
CA LEU A 204 -11.05 -5.15 -7.32
C LEU A 204 -12.53 -4.81 -7.17
N SER A 205 -12.84 -3.69 -6.51
CA SER A 205 -14.22 -3.24 -6.28
C SER A 205 -14.96 -3.00 -7.60
N GLU A 206 -14.29 -2.40 -8.58
CA GLU A 206 -14.87 -2.15 -9.90
C GLU A 206 -15.12 -3.45 -10.68
N ILE A 207 -14.16 -4.38 -10.74
CA ILE A 207 -14.33 -5.64 -11.48
C ILE A 207 -15.31 -6.60 -10.80
N MET A 208 -15.44 -6.55 -9.46
CA MET A 208 -16.48 -7.27 -8.73
C MET A 208 -17.88 -6.74 -9.04
N CYS A 209 -18.05 -5.41 -9.13
CA CYS A 209 -19.32 -4.82 -9.55
C CYS A 209 -19.64 -5.09 -11.02
N ALA A 210 -18.64 -5.02 -11.91
CA ALA A 210 -18.84 -5.19 -13.35
C ALA A 210 -19.17 -6.65 -13.75
N SER A 211 -18.70 -7.65 -13.00
CA SER A 211 -18.90 -9.09 -13.30
C SER A 211 -19.01 -9.94 -12.02
N PRO A 212 -20.08 -9.81 -11.21
CA PRO A 212 -20.21 -10.48 -9.92
C PRO A 212 -20.14 -12.01 -10.01
N GLU A 213 -20.66 -12.60 -11.09
CA GLU A 213 -20.68 -14.05 -11.33
C GLU A 213 -19.28 -14.66 -11.43
N ARG A 214 -18.28 -13.89 -11.88
CA ARG A 214 -16.87 -14.30 -11.92
C ARG A 214 -16.33 -14.62 -10.52
N PHE A 215 -16.79 -13.86 -9.52
CA PHE A 215 -16.40 -14.01 -8.12
C PHE A 215 -17.28 -15.01 -7.35
N GLY A 216 -18.21 -15.67 -8.04
CA GLY A 216 -19.21 -16.56 -7.43
C GLY A 216 -20.42 -15.82 -6.85
N LEU A 217 -20.49 -14.50 -7.00
CA LEU A 217 -21.50 -13.62 -6.40
C LEU A 217 -22.80 -13.56 -7.24
N SER A 218 -23.29 -14.72 -7.68
CA SER A 218 -24.54 -14.84 -8.42
C SER A 218 -25.32 -16.10 -8.03
N GLN A 219 -26.66 -16.02 -8.09
CA GLN A 219 -27.53 -17.16 -7.84
C GLN A 219 -27.35 -18.24 -8.93
N PRO A 220 -27.34 -19.55 -8.59
CA PRO A 220 -27.60 -20.15 -7.28
C PRO A 220 -26.32 -20.46 -6.46
N ARG A 221 -25.14 -19.91 -6.83
CA ARG A 221 -23.89 -20.12 -6.08
C ARG A 221 -23.81 -19.26 -4.81
N LEU A 222 -24.29 -18.02 -4.90
CA LEU A 222 -24.34 -17.10 -3.79
C LEU A 222 -25.38 -17.55 -2.75
N SER A 223 -24.93 -17.82 -1.52
CA SER A 223 -25.82 -18.09 -0.38
C SER A 223 -26.78 -16.92 -0.13
N VAL A 224 -27.91 -17.16 0.54
CA VAL A 224 -28.77 -16.08 1.07
C VAL A 224 -28.10 -15.35 2.24
N SER A 225 -27.19 -16.03 2.94
CA SER A 225 -26.39 -15.50 4.04
C SER A 225 -24.92 -15.87 3.85
N PRO A 226 -24.24 -15.29 2.84
CA PRO A 226 -22.84 -15.57 2.56
C PRO A 226 -21.95 -14.97 3.64
N ARG A 227 -20.89 -15.69 4.00
CA ARG A 227 -19.90 -15.23 4.96
C ARG A 227 -18.58 -14.89 4.27
N ILE A 228 -18.17 -13.64 4.42
CA ILE A 228 -16.95 -13.08 3.79
C ILE A 228 -16.01 -12.56 4.87
N ILE A 229 -14.71 -12.78 4.69
CA ILE A 229 -13.65 -12.13 5.49
C ILE A 229 -12.71 -11.36 4.54
N GLU A 230 -12.45 -10.09 4.84
CA GLU A 230 -11.41 -9.30 4.17
C GLU A 230 -10.17 -9.25 5.08
N LEU A 231 -9.03 -9.72 4.58
CA LEU A 231 -7.75 -9.71 5.27
C LEU A 231 -6.93 -8.50 4.82
N GLY A 232 -6.59 -7.61 5.75
CA GLY A 232 -5.83 -6.38 5.46
C GLY A 232 -6.72 -5.35 4.78
N ALA A 233 -7.88 -5.09 5.39
CA ALA A 233 -8.94 -4.29 4.81
C ALA A 233 -8.57 -2.79 4.72
N GLY A 234 -7.63 -2.30 5.52
CA GLY A 234 -7.26 -0.88 5.55
C GLY A 234 -8.47 0.02 5.80
N THR A 235 -8.79 0.88 4.84
CA THR A 235 -9.98 1.76 4.87
C THR A 235 -11.32 1.00 4.75
N GLY A 236 -11.30 -0.27 4.32
CA GLY A 236 -12.46 -1.15 4.19
C GLY A 236 -13.20 -1.08 2.86
N LEU A 237 -12.61 -0.47 1.82
CA LEU A 237 -13.29 -0.18 0.54
C LEU A 237 -14.04 -1.39 -0.03
N VAL A 238 -13.41 -2.59 -0.05
CA VAL A 238 -14.04 -3.78 -0.65
C VAL A 238 -15.16 -4.32 0.23
N SER A 239 -14.96 -4.49 1.55
CA SER A 239 -16.04 -4.88 2.48
C SER A 239 -17.24 -3.93 2.44
N LEU A 240 -17.01 -2.63 2.36
CA LEU A 240 -18.06 -1.60 2.35
C LEU A 240 -18.79 -1.54 1.01
N MET A 241 -18.10 -1.80 -0.11
CA MET A 241 -18.70 -2.06 -1.41
C MET A 241 -19.58 -3.32 -1.36
N LEU A 242 -19.03 -4.45 -0.89
CA LEU A 242 -19.73 -5.74 -0.80
C LEU A 242 -20.99 -5.66 0.07
N GLY A 243 -20.93 -4.97 1.21
CA GLY A 243 -22.07 -4.80 2.10
C GLY A 243 -23.25 -4.05 1.47
N LYS A 244 -22.98 -3.24 0.43
CA LYS A 244 -24.01 -2.55 -0.39
C LYS A 244 -24.36 -3.35 -1.65
N MET A 245 -23.42 -4.08 -2.24
CA MET A 245 -23.60 -4.87 -3.46
C MET A 245 -24.41 -6.15 -3.24
N LEU A 246 -24.11 -6.91 -2.18
CA LEU A 246 -24.68 -8.24 -1.93
C LEU A 246 -26.22 -8.28 -1.81
N PRO A 247 -26.90 -7.31 -1.17
CA PRO A 247 -28.37 -7.25 -1.14
C PRO A 247 -29.01 -7.16 -2.53
N HIS A 248 -28.37 -6.46 -3.49
CA HIS A 248 -28.85 -6.38 -4.87
C HIS A 248 -28.67 -7.69 -5.65
N LEU A 249 -27.80 -8.59 -5.18
CA LEU A 249 -27.52 -9.92 -5.75
C LEU A 249 -28.31 -11.05 -5.08
N GLY A 250 -29.24 -10.70 -4.16
CA GLY A 250 -30.14 -11.64 -3.51
C GLY A 250 -29.65 -12.25 -2.20
N ALA A 251 -28.48 -11.83 -1.70
CA ALA A 251 -28.05 -12.18 -0.34
C ALA A 251 -28.80 -11.30 0.67
N SER A 252 -29.78 -11.89 1.37
CA SER A 252 -30.66 -11.19 2.32
C SER A 252 -30.09 -11.06 3.73
N SER A 253 -29.05 -11.81 4.09
CA SER A 253 -28.37 -11.71 5.39
C SER A 253 -26.86 -11.98 5.32
N PRO A 254 -26.10 -11.26 4.46
CA PRO A 254 -24.64 -11.39 4.37
C PRO A 254 -23.95 -11.01 5.68
N THR A 255 -22.84 -11.68 5.98
CA THR A 255 -21.95 -11.36 7.10
C THR A 255 -20.55 -11.13 6.55
N ILE A 256 -20.08 -9.90 6.58
CA ILE A 256 -18.73 -9.50 6.17
C ILE A 256 -17.94 -9.13 7.43
N VAL A 257 -16.74 -9.66 7.59
CA VAL A 257 -15.80 -9.24 8.63
C VAL A 257 -14.59 -8.60 7.95
N ALA A 258 -14.47 -7.28 8.04
CA ALA A 258 -13.28 -6.55 7.65
C ALA A 258 -12.23 -6.68 8.76
N THR A 259 -11.01 -7.10 8.41
CA THR A 259 -9.95 -7.35 9.39
C THR A 259 -8.68 -6.60 9.04
N ASP A 260 -8.01 -6.13 10.10
CA ASP A 260 -6.69 -5.53 10.05
C ASP A 260 -5.99 -5.78 11.40
N TYR A 261 -4.70 -5.46 11.51
CA TYR A 261 -3.96 -5.61 12.77
C TYR A 261 -3.67 -4.26 13.43
N HIS A 262 -3.51 -3.17 12.66
CA HIS A 262 -3.07 -1.90 13.23
C HIS A 262 -4.23 -1.19 13.97
N PRO A 263 -4.07 -0.80 15.26
CA PRO A 263 -5.19 -0.26 16.05
C PRO A 263 -5.83 1.01 15.48
N ALA A 264 -5.03 1.92 14.90
CA ALA A 264 -5.52 3.16 14.30
C ALA A 264 -6.24 2.91 12.95
N VAL A 265 -5.73 1.97 12.14
CA VAL A 265 -6.41 1.50 10.91
C VAL A 265 -7.76 0.87 11.26
N LEU A 266 -7.81 0.01 12.28
CA LEU A 266 -9.06 -0.57 12.78
C LEU A 266 -10.07 0.47 13.28
N GLU A 267 -9.64 1.60 13.84
CA GLU A 267 -10.54 2.66 14.27
C GLU A 267 -11.07 3.49 13.08
N ASN A 268 -10.21 3.83 12.11
CA ASN A 268 -10.65 4.47 10.87
C ASN A 268 -11.61 3.55 10.07
N LEU A 269 -11.36 2.23 10.07
CA LEU A 269 -12.25 1.22 9.51
C LEU A 269 -13.62 1.19 10.20
N ARG A 270 -13.68 1.31 11.54
CA ARG A 270 -14.97 1.44 12.27
C ARG A 270 -15.71 2.72 11.92
N ALA A 271 -15.01 3.85 11.81
CA ALA A 271 -15.59 5.10 11.35
C ALA A 271 -16.17 4.96 9.93
N ASN A 272 -15.45 4.32 9.01
CA ASN A 272 -15.90 4.04 7.65
C ASN A 272 -17.11 3.09 7.60
N VAL A 273 -17.18 2.07 8.46
CA VAL A 273 -18.38 1.24 8.62
C VAL A 273 -19.58 2.08 9.09
N ALA A 274 -19.41 2.90 10.13
CA ALA A 274 -20.48 3.75 10.64
C ALA A 274 -20.97 4.79 9.61
N LEU A 275 -20.05 5.37 8.82
CA LEU A 275 -20.33 6.35 7.77
C LEU A 275 -21.14 5.75 6.59
N ASN A 276 -20.99 4.45 6.33
CA ASN A 276 -21.70 3.75 5.26
C ASN A 276 -22.97 3.03 5.72
N PHE A 277 -23.05 2.64 7.00
CA PHE A 277 -24.16 1.86 7.58
C PHE A 277 -24.66 2.47 8.92
N PRO A 278 -25.14 3.73 8.93
CA PRO A 278 -25.50 4.44 10.17
C PRO A 278 -26.81 3.96 10.84
N THR A 279 -27.57 3.10 10.17
CA THR A 279 -28.90 2.68 10.63
C THR A 279 -28.81 1.44 11.52
N ALA A 280 -29.39 1.51 12.72
CA ALA A 280 -29.50 0.39 13.67
C ALA A 280 -30.50 -0.71 13.21
N GLN A 281 -30.26 -1.31 12.05
CA GLN A 281 -30.86 -2.59 11.69
C GLN A 281 -30.14 -3.73 12.45
N PRO A 282 -30.81 -4.81 12.87
CA PRO A 282 -30.24 -5.76 13.85
C PRO A 282 -29.08 -6.64 13.35
N THR A 283 -28.64 -6.47 12.11
CA THR A 283 -27.55 -7.22 11.49
C THR A 283 -26.54 -6.23 10.89
N HIS A 284 -25.43 -6.01 11.58
CA HIS A 284 -24.27 -5.32 11.02
C HIS A 284 -23.71 -6.15 9.87
N VAL A 285 -24.05 -5.77 8.63
CA VAL A 285 -23.62 -6.45 7.39
C VAL A 285 -22.10 -6.46 7.26
N VAL A 286 -21.44 -5.37 7.67
CA VAL A 286 -19.99 -5.29 7.84
C VAL A 286 -19.67 -5.16 9.33
N GLN A 287 -18.80 -6.04 9.81
CA GLN A 287 -18.21 -6.05 11.15
C GLN A 287 -16.71 -5.76 11.04
N THR A 288 -16.09 -5.32 12.14
CA THR A 288 -14.62 -5.19 12.22
C THR A 288 -14.05 -6.15 13.25
N ALA A 289 -12.87 -6.72 12.99
CA ALA A 289 -12.14 -7.53 13.96
C ALA A 289 -10.63 -7.33 13.81
N SER A 290 -9.90 -7.42 14.93
CA SER A 290 -8.43 -7.43 14.90
C SER A 290 -7.93 -8.80 14.44
N LEU A 291 -6.95 -8.84 13.54
CA LEU A 291 -6.31 -10.06 13.07
C LEU A 291 -4.89 -9.81 12.58
N ASP A 292 -3.92 -10.25 13.37
CA ASP A 292 -2.53 -10.45 12.92
C ASP A 292 -2.41 -11.85 12.28
N TRP A 293 -1.79 -11.95 11.10
CA TRP A 293 -1.58 -13.24 10.43
C TRP A 293 -0.36 -14.00 10.92
N ALA A 294 0.60 -13.33 11.58
CA ALA A 294 1.76 -13.97 12.21
C ALA A 294 1.37 -14.67 13.53
N ALA A 295 0.36 -14.16 14.23
CA ALA A 295 -0.20 -14.75 15.46
C ALA A 295 -1.76 -14.74 15.48
N PRO A 296 -2.43 -15.51 14.59
CA PRO A 296 -3.87 -15.40 14.38
C PRO A 296 -4.71 -15.92 15.56
N VAL A 297 -5.42 -15.01 16.22
CA VAL A 297 -6.40 -15.31 17.28
C VAL A 297 -7.80 -15.40 16.68
N LEU A 298 -8.30 -16.64 16.54
CA LEU A 298 -9.56 -16.94 15.84
C LEU A 298 -10.79 -16.97 16.77
N ASP A 299 -10.89 -15.99 17.67
CA ASP A 299 -12.05 -15.78 18.54
C ASP A 299 -13.27 -15.25 17.75
N ALA A 300 -14.40 -14.98 18.42
CA ALA A 300 -15.56 -14.38 17.75
C ALA A 300 -15.25 -12.95 17.25
N PRO A 301 -15.59 -12.59 16.00
CA PRO A 301 -16.43 -13.35 15.05
C PRO A 301 -15.67 -14.36 14.17
N LEU A 302 -14.34 -14.37 14.14
CA LEU A 302 -13.50 -15.14 13.21
C LEU A 302 -13.56 -16.67 13.39
N HIS A 303 -13.95 -17.17 14.57
CA HIS A 303 -14.14 -18.61 14.88
C HIS A 303 -15.02 -19.43 13.92
N VAL A 304 -15.78 -18.79 13.02
CA VAL A 304 -16.58 -19.46 11.98
C VAL A 304 -15.88 -19.27 10.62
N PRO A 305 -15.58 -20.35 9.88
CA PRO A 305 -14.98 -20.25 8.54
C PRO A 305 -15.82 -19.43 7.55
N ALA A 306 -15.18 -18.88 6.52
CA ALA A 306 -15.80 -18.06 5.48
C ALA A 306 -16.02 -18.81 4.17
N ASP A 307 -17.13 -18.51 3.49
CA ASP A 307 -17.37 -18.94 2.10
C ASP A 307 -16.41 -18.25 1.14
N ILE A 308 -16.04 -17.00 1.44
CA ILE A 308 -15.15 -16.17 0.63
C ILE A 308 -14.13 -15.47 1.53
N ILE A 309 -12.86 -15.56 1.18
CA ILE A 309 -11.80 -14.68 1.72
C ILE A 309 -11.36 -13.71 0.62
N ILE A 310 -11.04 -12.47 0.98
CA ILE A 310 -10.54 -11.43 0.08
C ILE A 310 -9.31 -10.77 0.69
N ALA A 311 -8.32 -10.41 -0.13
CA ALA A 311 -7.21 -9.53 0.26
C ALA A 311 -6.69 -8.72 -0.95
N THR A 312 -6.26 -7.47 -0.73
CA THR A 312 -5.82 -6.55 -1.81
C THR A 312 -4.53 -5.79 -1.46
N ASP A 313 -3.49 -5.96 -2.27
CA ASP A 313 -2.15 -5.35 -2.13
C ASP A 313 -1.54 -5.48 -0.72
N VAL A 314 -1.73 -6.63 -0.07
CA VAL A 314 -1.28 -6.91 1.31
C VAL A 314 0.14 -7.47 1.43
N ILE A 315 0.79 -7.79 0.31
CA ILE A 315 2.10 -8.47 0.28
C ILE A 315 3.19 -7.42 0.06
N TYR A 316 3.84 -7.02 1.15
CA TYR A 316 4.95 -6.04 1.13
C TYR A 316 6.32 -6.68 1.38
N ALA A 317 6.34 -7.86 2.01
CA ALA A 317 7.52 -8.69 2.22
C ALA A 317 7.16 -10.19 2.00
N PRO A 318 8.12 -11.07 1.67
CA PRO A 318 7.85 -12.49 1.38
C PRO A 318 7.13 -13.25 2.49
N GLU A 319 7.37 -12.88 3.74
CA GLU A 319 6.79 -13.49 4.94
C GLU A 319 5.27 -13.29 4.99
N HIS A 320 4.77 -12.16 4.47
CA HIS A 320 3.34 -11.87 4.39
C HIS A 320 2.61 -12.94 3.58
N ALA A 321 3.23 -13.48 2.52
CA ALA A 321 2.61 -14.52 1.70
C ALA A 321 2.46 -15.85 2.45
N LEU A 322 3.40 -16.18 3.35
CA LEU A 322 3.33 -17.36 4.21
C LEU A 322 2.29 -17.18 5.32
N TRP A 323 2.32 -16.04 6.03
CA TRP A 323 1.36 -15.75 7.08
C TRP A 323 -0.09 -15.68 6.55
N LEU A 324 -0.29 -15.03 5.40
CA LEU A 324 -1.61 -14.93 4.75
C LEU A 324 -2.12 -16.30 4.28
N ARG A 325 -1.24 -17.16 3.72
CA ARG A 325 -1.56 -18.57 3.38
C ARG A 325 -2.00 -19.35 4.61
N ASP A 326 -1.26 -19.26 5.70
CA ASP A 326 -1.48 -20.06 6.90
C ASP A 326 -2.74 -19.58 7.64
N CYS A 327 -2.93 -18.27 7.77
CA CYS A 327 -4.15 -17.67 8.32
C CYS A 327 -5.39 -18.00 7.47
N ALA A 328 -5.31 -17.90 6.13
CA ALA A 328 -6.40 -18.28 5.24
C ALA A 328 -6.72 -19.79 5.33
N THR A 329 -5.73 -20.64 5.58
CA THR A 329 -5.91 -22.09 5.76
C THR A 329 -6.75 -22.42 6.99
N CYS A 330 -6.70 -21.60 8.04
CA CYS A 330 -7.57 -21.74 9.21
C CYS A 330 -8.96 -21.08 9.04
N LEU A 331 -9.10 -20.12 8.14
CA LEU A 331 -10.31 -19.32 7.96
C LEU A 331 -11.24 -19.78 6.82
N LEU A 332 -10.75 -20.50 5.81
CA LEU A 332 -11.55 -20.84 4.62
C LEU A 332 -12.42 -22.09 4.84
N ALA A 333 -13.71 -22.02 4.45
CA ALA A 333 -14.61 -23.17 4.51
C ALA A 333 -14.27 -24.25 3.45
N ASP A 334 -14.76 -25.49 3.65
CA ASP A 334 -14.51 -26.67 2.79
C ASP A 334 -14.74 -26.47 1.28
N SER A 335 -15.68 -25.59 0.91
CA SER A 335 -16.03 -25.25 -0.47
C SER A 335 -15.76 -23.78 -0.80
N GLY A 336 -15.03 -23.08 0.08
CA GLY A 336 -14.79 -21.64 -0.04
C GLY A 336 -13.77 -21.27 -1.11
N VAL A 337 -13.71 -19.99 -1.45
CA VAL A 337 -12.74 -19.39 -2.38
C VAL A 337 -12.00 -18.23 -1.72
N PHE A 338 -10.69 -18.17 -1.89
CA PHE A 338 -9.87 -17.02 -1.50
C PHE A 338 -9.48 -16.24 -2.76
N TRP A 339 -9.88 -14.97 -2.84
CA TRP A 339 -9.48 -14.03 -3.87
C TRP A 339 -8.37 -13.11 -3.36
N LEU A 340 -7.20 -13.17 -4.00
CA LEU A 340 -6.05 -12.33 -3.66
C LEU A 340 -5.68 -11.49 -4.89
N LEU A 341 -5.71 -10.15 -4.75
CA LEU A 341 -5.22 -9.23 -5.77
C LEU A 341 -3.90 -8.61 -5.29
N VAL A 342 -2.81 -8.88 -6.00
CA VAL A 342 -1.47 -8.38 -5.67
C VAL A 342 -1.07 -7.28 -6.65
N THR A 343 -0.51 -6.16 -6.18
CA THR A 343 0.05 -5.14 -7.07
C THR A 343 1.44 -5.58 -7.56
N VAL A 344 1.65 -5.58 -8.86
CA VAL A 344 2.92 -5.92 -9.50
C VAL A 344 3.75 -4.65 -9.66
N ARG A 345 4.90 -4.59 -8.99
CA ARG A 345 5.87 -3.48 -9.07
C ARG A 345 7.14 -4.02 -9.71
N ARG A 346 7.50 -3.55 -10.91
CA ARG A 346 8.69 -4.03 -11.66
C ARG A 346 10.00 -3.34 -11.28
N ASN A 347 9.92 -2.25 -10.52
CA ASN A 347 11.03 -1.40 -10.10
C ASN A 347 10.94 -1.11 -8.58
N GLY A 348 12.04 -0.67 -7.97
CA GLY A 348 12.09 -0.26 -6.56
C GLY A 348 12.07 -1.41 -5.55
N ARG A 349 11.93 -1.06 -4.26
CA ARG A 349 12.11 -1.99 -3.11
C ARG A 349 11.15 -3.18 -3.05
N PHE A 350 10.05 -3.13 -3.80
CA PHE A 350 9.00 -4.16 -3.84
C PHE A 350 9.06 -5.04 -5.10
N ASN A 351 10.13 -4.94 -5.90
CA ASN A 351 10.31 -5.79 -7.07
C ASN A 351 10.45 -7.28 -6.68
N GLY A 352 9.77 -8.17 -7.40
CA GLY A 352 9.72 -9.61 -7.12
C GLY A 352 8.90 -10.02 -5.88
N VAL A 353 8.39 -9.07 -5.08
CA VAL A 353 7.59 -9.38 -3.88
C VAL A 353 6.29 -10.11 -4.24
N SER A 354 5.72 -9.86 -5.43
CA SER A 354 4.58 -10.61 -5.98
C SER A 354 4.84 -12.11 -6.14
N ASP A 355 6.10 -12.52 -6.31
CA ASP A 355 6.49 -13.85 -6.73
C ASP A 355 6.70 -14.77 -5.50
N SER A 356 6.81 -14.16 -4.31
CA SER A 356 6.70 -14.84 -3.03
C SER A 356 5.36 -15.56 -2.85
N VAL A 357 4.29 -15.10 -3.51
CA VAL A 357 2.94 -15.68 -3.39
C VAL A 357 2.87 -17.05 -4.07
N GLU A 358 3.39 -17.18 -5.29
CA GLU A 358 3.47 -18.51 -5.95
C GLU A 358 4.38 -19.46 -5.15
N SER A 359 5.47 -18.94 -4.59
CA SER A 359 6.37 -19.69 -3.73
C SER A 359 5.68 -20.21 -2.47
N ALA A 360 4.94 -19.34 -1.76
CA ALA A 360 4.21 -19.71 -0.53
C ALA A 360 3.13 -20.77 -0.79
N PHE A 361 2.31 -20.61 -1.83
CA PHE A 361 1.23 -21.53 -2.18
C PHE A 361 1.69 -22.82 -2.90
N THR A 362 2.97 -22.95 -3.24
CA THR A 362 3.56 -24.21 -3.75
C THR A 362 4.53 -24.88 -2.78
N ALA A 363 4.91 -24.21 -1.69
CA ALA A 363 5.86 -24.73 -0.70
C ALA A 363 5.35 -26.02 -0.01
N SER A 364 6.26 -26.97 0.16
CA SER A 364 5.94 -28.32 0.69
C SER A 364 5.57 -28.33 2.19
N ASP A 365 5.79 -27.22 2.89
CA ASP A 365 5.43 -26.99 4.28
C ASP A 365 3.98 -26.45 4.47
N SER A 366 3.32 -26.02 3.39
CA SER A 366 1.98 -25.42 3.39
C SER A 366 0.98 -26.24 4.24
N PRO A 367 0.28 -25.65 5.23
CA PRO A 367 -0.47 -26.42 6.21
C PRO A 367 -1.57 -27.28 5.58
N ASN A 368 -1.68 -28.51 6.07
CA ASN A 368 -2.69 -29.46 5.60
C ASN A 368 -3.96 -29.35 6.46
N ARG A 369 -5.12 -29.42 5.82
CA ARG A 369 -6.37 -29.81 6.50
C ARG A 369 -6.31 -31.26 6.97
N SER A 370 -7.23 -31.64 7.85
CA SER A 370 -7.40 -33.02 8.33
C SER A 370 -7.77 -34.04 7.23
N ASP A 371 -8.25 -33.59 6.06
CA ASP A 371 -8.49 -34.43 4.88
C ASP A 371 -7.28 -34.49 3.92
N GLY A 372 -6.16 -33.85 4.28
CA GLY A 372 -4.91 -33.84 3.52
C GLY A 372 -4.81 -32.75 2.44
N LYS A 373 -5.87 -31.97 2.21
CA LYS A 373 -5.86 -30.88 1.23
C LYS A 373 -5.05 -29.68 1.71
N ARG A 374 -4.55 -28.89 0.74
CA ARG A 374 -3.84 -27.62 0.97
C ARG A 374 -4.53 -26.48 0.21
N LEU A 375 -4.28 -25.24 0.59
CA LEU A 375 -4.59 -24.11 -0.29
C LEU A 375 -3.58 -24.07 -1.44
N ALA A 376 -4.10 -23.96 -2.66
CA ALA A 376 -3.31 -23.80 -3.89
C ALA A 376 -3.93 -22.71 -4.77
N ILE A 377 -3.10 -22.09 -5.63
CA ILE A 377 -3.56 -21.19 -6.70
C ILE A 377 -4.22 -22.05 -7.78
N LEU A 378 -5.52 -21.85 -8.00
CA LEU A 378 -6.32 -22.59 -8.97
C LEU A 378 -6.38 -21.87 -10.33
N GLU A 379 -6.48 -20.54 -10.30
CA GLU A 379 -6.42 -19.65 -11.47
C GLU A 379 -5.58 -18.39 -11.14
N SER A 380 -4.91 -17.83 -12.15
CA SER A 380 -4.14 -16.58 -12.06
C SER A 380 -4.37 -15.75 -13.33
N GLU A 381 -4.58 -14.45 -13.17
CA GLU A 381 -4.81 -13.50 -14.27
C GLU A 381 -4.03 -12.20 -14.05
N GLU A 382 -3.36 -11.70 -15.09
CA GLU A 382 -2.73 -10.38 -15.08
C GLU A 382 -3.73 -9.29 -15.48
N LEU A 383 -3.82 -8.23 -14.68
CA LEU A 383 -4.64 -7.05 -14.91
C LEU A 383 -3.74 -5.85 -15.18
N GLN A 384 -4.03 -5.11 -16.25
CA GLN A 384 -3.30 -3.88 -16.57
C GLN A 384 -3.60 -2.76 -15.57
N LYS A 385 -2.59 -1.93 -15.30
CA LYS A 385 -2.76 -0.67 -14.57
C LYS A 385 -3.74 0.23 -15.33
N ARG A 386 -4.62 0.93 -14.59
CA ARG A 386 -5.57 1.90 -15.16
C ARG A 386 -5.02 3.31 -15.00
N SER A 387 -5.18 4.15 -16.02
CA SER A 387 -4.80 5.56 -15.91
C SER A 387 -5.62 6.25 -14.82
N GLY A 388 -4.96 7.02 -13.95
CA GLY A 388 -5.59 7.69 -12.80
C GLY A 388 -5.93 6.81 -11.59
N VAL A 389 -5.50 5.54 -11.55
CA VAL A 389 -5.73 4.64 -10.40
C VAL A 389 -4.42 3.94 -10.01
N GLY A 390 -4.09 3.99 -8.72
CA GLY A 390 -2.82 3.46 -8.18
C GLY A 390 -1.68 4.48 -8.22
N ARG A 391 -0.57 4.14 -7.55
CA ARG A 391 0.66 4.96 -7.46
C ARG A 391 1.52 4.84 -8.73
N GLY A 392 2.49 5.73 -8.90
CA GLY A 392 3.37 5.78 -10.09
C GLY A 392 4.16 4.49 -10.33
N ASP A 393 4.70 3.88 -9.27
CA ASP A 393 5.55 2.68 -9.26
C ASP A 393 4.83 1.38 -9.67
N GLU A 394 3.51 1.35 -9.53
CA GLU A 394 2.70 0.18 -9.88
C GLU A 394 2.80 -0.09 -11.39
N SER A 395 2.98 -1.36 -11.79
CA SER A 395 3.10 -1.77 -13.19
C SER A 395 1.86 -2.51 -13.71
N GLY A 396 1.00 -2.96 -12.79
CA GLY A 396 -0.21 -3.75 -13.03
C GLY A 396 -0.59 -4.51 -11.77
N TYR A 397 -1.51 -5.47 -11.89
CA TYR A 397 -1.96 -6.30 -10.77
C TYR A 397 -2.07 -7.77 -11.21
N LYS A 398 -2.05 -8.69 -10.24
CA LYS A 398 -2.21 -10.13 -10.46
C LYS A 398 -3.35 -10.63 -9.57
N LEU A 399 -4.45 -11.08 -10.19
CA LEU A 399 -5.61 -11.63 -9.49
C LEU A 399 -5.49 -13.15 -9.43
N LEU A 400 -5.55 -13.69 -8.22
CA LEU A 400 -5.42 -15.12 -7.94
C LEU A 400 -6.74 -15.66 -7.37
N ARG A 401 -7.19 -16.80 -7.90
CA ARG A 401 -8.26 -17.61 -7.29
C ARG A 401 -7.63 -18.78 -6.57
N ILE A 402 -7.67 -18.76 -5.25
CA ILE A 402 -7.09 -19.76 -4.35
C ILE A 402 -8.20 -20.62 -3.75
N GLY A 403 -7.91 -21.89 -3.50
CA GLY A 403 -8.84 -22.81 -2.85
C GLY A 403 -8.19 -24.18 -2.58
N TRP A 404 -8.99 -25.12 -2.09
CA TRP A 404 -8.51 -26.45 -1.71
C TRP A 404 -8.20 -27.34 -2.92
N ALA A 405 -7.01 -27.95 -2.90
CA ALA A 405 -6.55 -28.99 -3.83
C ALA A 405 -6.17 -30.27 -3.07
#